data_AF-A0A2V2ZT05-F1
#
_entry.id   AF-A0A2V2ZT05-F1
#
_cell.length_a   1.000
_cell.length_b   1.000
_cell.length_c   1.000
_cell.angle_alpha   90.00
_cell.angle_beta   90.00
_cell.angle_gamma   90.00
#
_symmetry.space_group_name_H-M   'P 1'
#
loop_
_entity.id
_entity.type
_entity.pdbx_description
1 polymer ?
#
loop_
_entity_poly.entity_id
_entity_poly.type
_entity_poly.pdbx_seq_one_letter_code
_entity_poly.pdbx_strand_id
1 'polypeptide(L)'
;MKTYEKVFEFLADPTKETFLKCRELVINDPEYDPYSEDIENMQDLLNEGKFEEVIQYVNVNILLSPRAHIYKYFAYKELAEDKGRSIEMTIAQLIFECLEKTGDGTKASPYIITRISDERDLIRHHFNKQDVSQSLVRDGNKIMDALTLDDGSQLYFDIKDPYQRMAFSFSKRNEQAESKEEQKPQKKKWWKF
;
A
#
# COMPACT_ATOMS: atom_id res chain seq x y z
N MET A 1 13.90 -13.29 -1.75
CA MET A 1 14.77 -12.74 -2.81
C MET A 1 14.19 -12.96 -4.21
N LYS A 2 14.03 -14.19 -4.71
CA LYS A 2 13.47 -14.45 -6.07
C LYS A 2 12.07 -13.86 -6.32
N THR A 3 11.23 -13.74 -5.30
CA THR A 3 9.88 -13.18 -5.44
C THR A 3 9.92 -11.66 -5.65
N TYR A 4 10.83 -10.94 -4.97
CA TYR A 4 10.94 -9.48 -5.09
C TYR A 4 11.48 -9.05 -6.44
N GLU A 5 12.42 -9.81 -7.02
CA GLU A 5 12.90 -9.58 -8.38
C GLU A 5 11.76 -9.67 -9.40
N LYS A 6 10.83 -10.61 -9.20
CA LYS A 6 9.66 -10.77 -10.07
C LYS A 6 8.65 -9.63 -9.96
N VAL A 7 8.54 -8.98 -8.79
CA VAL A 7 7.65 -7.83 -8.60
C VAL A 7 8.06 -6.65 -9.49
N PHE A 8 9.33 -6.56 -9.89
CA PHE A 8 9.83 -5.51 -10.78
C PHE A 8 9.88 -5.89 -12.26
N GLU A 9 9.32 -7.04 -12.67
CA GLU A 9 9.27 -7.44 -14.09
C GLU A 9 8.50 -6.42 -14.96
N PHE A 10 7.53 -5.70 -14.39
CA PHE A 10 6.83 -4.63 -15.10
C PHE A 10 7.73 -3.48 -15.55
N LEU A 11 8.93 -3.30 -14.96
CA LEU A 11 9.85 -2.23 -15.37
C LEU A 11 10.35 -2.41 -16.81
N ALA A 12 10.38 -3.65 -17.32
CA ALA A 12 10.80 -3.94 -18.69
C ALA A 12 9.68 -3.71 -19.73
N ASP A 13 8.42 -3.86 -19.31
CA ASP A 13 7.23 -3.70 -20.15
C ASP A 13 6.07 -3.17 -19.28
N PRO A 14 5.97 -1.84 -19.07
CA PRO A 14 5.06 -1.25 -18.08
C PRO A 14 3.63 -1.13 -18.63
N THR A 15 2.97 -2.27 -18.84
CA THR A 15 1.55 -2.36 -19.25
C THR A 15 0.64 -2.59 -18.05
N LYS A 16 -0.67 -2.42 -18.24
CA LYS A 16 -1.66 -2.76 -17.22
C LYS A 16 -1.53 -4.23 -16.82
N GLU A 17 -1.37 -5.12 -17.80
CA GLU A 17 -1.35 -6.56 -17.61
C GLU A 17 -0.12 -7.02 -16.83
N THR A 18 1.08 -6.48 -17.14
CA THR A 18 2.31 -6.84 -16.42
C THR A 18 2.30 -6.27 -15.00
N PHE A 19 1.82 -5.03 -14.81
CA PHE A 19 1.68 -4.44 -13.49
C PHE A 19 0.72 -5.24 -12.60
N LEU A 20 -0.46 -5.61 -13.11
CA LEU A 20 -1.43 -6.37 -12.32
C LEU A 20 -0.89 -7.77 -11.95
N LYS A 21 -0.13 -8.43 -12.83
CA LYS A 21 0.56 -9.69 -12.48
C LYS A 21 1.59 -9.50 -11.37
N CYS A 22 2.36 -8.41 -11.39
CA CYS A 22 3.31 -8.10 -10.33
C CYS A 22 2.61 -7.75 -9.01
N ARG A 23 1.50 -7.00 -9.09
CA ARG A 23 0.62 -6.70 -7.96
C ARG A 23 0.03 -7.96 -7.34
N GLU A 24 -0.37 -8.95 -8.14
CA GLU A 24 -0.84 -10.25 -7.64
C GLU A 24 0.19 -10.95 -6.76
N LEU A 25 1.50 -10.82 -7.05
CA LEU A 25 2.55 -11.37 -6.19
C LEU A 25 2.59 -10.67 -4.83
N VAL A 26 2.37 -9.35 -4.81
CA VAL A 26 2.36 -8.55 -3.58
C VAL A 26 1.13 -8.86 -2.73
N ILE A 27 -0.08 -8.78 -3.29
CA ILE A 27 -1.32 -8.91 -2.50
C ILE A 27 -1.54 -10.32 -1.94
N ASN A 28 -0.95 -11.34 -2.57
CA ASN A 28 -1.02 -12.74 -2.11
C ASN A 28 0.10 -13.11 -1.13
N ASP A 29 1.03 -12.20 -0.85
CA ASP A 29 2.08 -12.45 0.12
C ASP A 29 1.49 -12.53 1.55
N PRO A 30 1.88 -13.53 2.37
CA PRO A 30 1.40 -13.65 3.75
C PRO A 30 1.69 -12.45 4.64
N GLU A 31 2.71 -11.63 4.32
CA GLU A 31 3.09 -10.42 5.06
C GLU A 31 2.46 -9.14 4.49
N TYR A 32 1.68 -9.24 3.40
CA TYR A 32 1.00 -8.09 2.83
C TYR A 32 0.07 -7.43 3.86
N ASP A 33 0.29 -6.17 4.13
CA ASP A 33 -0.51 -5.30 4.97
C ASP A 33 -0.60 -3.92 4.31
N PRO A 34 -1.72 -3.61 3.62
CA PRO A 34 -1.89 -2.36 2.91
C PRO A 34 -2.07 -1.13 3.83
N TYR A 35 -2.22 -1.37 5.12
CA TYR A 35 -2.41 -0.36 6.18
C TYR A 35 -1.22 -0.31 7.14
N SER A 36 -0.11 -0.96 6.80
CA SER A 36 1.10 -0.93 7.63
C SER A 36 1.63 0.48 7.79
N GLU A 37 2.33 0.71 8.90
CA GLU A 37 3.03 1.98 9.19
C GLU A 37 4.37 2.11 8.45
N ASP A 38 4.63 1.27 7.44
CA ASP A 38 5.91 1.22 6.73
C ASP A 38 6.29 2.57 6.10
N ILE A 39 5.30 3.33 5.62
CA ILE A 39 5.52 4.62 4.98
C ILE A 39 5.90 5.66 6.03
N GLU A 40 5.17 5.71 7.13
CA GLU A 40 5.43 6.58 8.27
C GLU A 40 6.81 6.27 8.87
N ASN A 41 7.14 5.00 9.05
CA ASN A 41 8.45 4.56 9.54
C ASN A 41 9.59 5.01 8.62
N MET A 42 9.43 4.87 7.30
CA MET A 42 10.43 5.35 6.34
C MET A 42 10.55 6.88 6.37
N GLN A 43 9.44 7.59 6.54
CA GLN A 43 9.44 9.04 6.66
C GLN A 43 10.17 9.50 7.92
N ASP A 44 9.95 8.83 9.05
CA ASP A 44 10.63 9.13 10.31
C ASP A 44 12.14 8.90 10.18
N LEU A 45 12.57 7.77 9.60
CA LEU A 45 13.99 7.52 9.30
C LEU A 45 14.58 8.62 8.41
N LEU A 46 13.87 9.04 7.37
CA LEU A 46 14.32 10.11 6.48
C LEU A 46 14.46 11.44 7.23
N ASN A 47 13.50 11.80 8.08
CA ASN A 47 13.51 13.01 8.90
C ASN A 47 14.65 12.99 9.95
N GLU A 48 14.99 11.82 10.47
CA GLU A 48 16.09 11.61 11.40
C GLU A 48 17.49 11.59 10.73
N GLY A 49 17.56 11.67 9.39
CA GLY A 49 18.81 11.61 8.64
C GLY A 49 19.41 10.20 8.54
N LYS A 50 18.61 9.16 8.81
CA LYS A 50 18.97 7.73 8.75
C LYS A 50 18.84 7.20 7.32
N PHE A 51 19.63 7.77 6.42
CA PHE A 51 19.47 7.57 4.97
C PHE A 51 19.77 6.13 4.53
N GLU A 52 20.80 5.52 5.10
CA GLU A 52 21.14 4.12 4.85
C GLU A 52 20.01 3.18 5.29
N GLU A 53 19.37 3.44 6.43
CA GLU A 53 18.22 2.66 6.87
C GLU A 53 17.01 2.82 5.94
N VAL A 54 16.74 4.03 5.42
CA VAL A 54 15.67 4.24 4.41
C VAL A 54 15.93 3.41 3.15
N ILE A 55 17.18 3.40 2.66
CA ILE A 55 17.57 2.64 1.47
C ILE A 55 17.39 1.14 1.70
N GLN A 56 17.82 0.65 2.86
CA GLN A 56 17.74 -0.76 3.24
C GLN A 56 16.33 -1.22 3.62
N TYR A 57 15.41 -0.28 3.88
CA TYR A 57 14.01 -0.61 4.17
C TYR A 57 13.37 -1.28 2.94
N VAL A 58 13.16 -2.59 3.00
CA VAL A 58 12.56 -3.40 1.94
C VAL A 58 11.67 -4.47 2.54
N ASN A 59 10.39 -4.43 2.23
CA ASN A 59 9.42 -5.48 2.50
C ASN A 59 8.32 -5.47 1.42
N VAL A 60 7.44 -6.47 1.45
CA VAL A 60 6.41 -6.63 0.41
C VAL A 60 5.45 -5.44 0.29
N ASN A 61 5.20 -4.71 1.37
CA ASN A 61 4.25 -3.61 1.41
C ASN A 61 4.78 -2.35 0.72
N ILE A 62 6.07 -2.22 0.49
CA ILE A 62 6.61 -0.98 -0.09
C ILE A 62 7.09 -1.13 -1.54
N LEU A 63 7.15 -2.36 -2.06
CA LEU A 63 7.71 -2.65 -3.39
C LEU A 63 6.96 -1.96 -4.53
N LEU A 64 5.65 -1.76 -4.38
CA LEU A 64 4.80 -1.11 -5.38
C LEU A 64 4.25 0.23 -4.87
N SER A 65 4.87 0.82 -3.85
CA SER A 65 4.48 2.13 -3.34
C SER A 65 5.35 3.24 -3.95
N PRO A 66 4.78 4.16 -4.75
CA PRO A 66 5.54 5.27 -5.33
C PRO A 66 6.23 6.12 -4.25
N ARG A 67 5.54 6.36 -3.13
CA ARG A 67 6.04 7.18 -2.02
C ARG A 67 7.28 6.56 -1.34
N ALA A 68 7.30 5.24 -1.15
CA ALA A 68 8.47 4.57 -0.59
C ALA A 68 9.72 4.76 -1.47
N HIS A 69 9.55 4.62 -2.79
CA HIS A 69 10.63 4.87 -3.76
C HIS A 69 11.05 6.35 -3.78
N ILE A 70 10.13 7.29 -3.62
CA ILE A 70 10.45 8.73 -3.47
C ILE A 70 11.27 8.99 -2.19
N TYR A 71 10.98 8.33 -1.08
CA TYR A 71 11.81 8.46 0.13
C TYR A 71 13.22 7.92 -0.08
N LYS A 72 13.36 6.78 -0.78
CA LYS A 72 14.68 6.27 -1.16
C LYS A 72 15.41 7.20 -2.12
N TYR A 73 14.72 7.83 -3.05
CA TYR A 73 15.29 8.88 -3.91
C TYR A 73 15.90 10.00 -3.06
N PHE A 74 15.20 10.49 -2.04
CA PHE A 74 15.73 11.54 -1.17
C PHE A 74 16.92 11.05 -0.34
N ALA A 75 16.86 9.83 0.21
CA ALA A 75 17.99 9.25 0.93
C ALA A 75 19.25 9.13 0.04
N TYR A 76 19.12 8.60 -1.18
CA TYR A 76 20.24 8.54 -2.13
C TYR A 76 20.75 9.93 -2.52
N LYS A 77 19.86 10.92 -2.62
CA LYS A 77 20.25 12.31 -2.90
C LYS A 77 21.12 12.88 -1.78
N GLU A 78 20.76 12.67 -0.52
CA GLU A 78 21.53 13.15 0.64
C GLU A 78 22.90 12.46 0.76
N LEU A 79 23.00 11.20 0.33
CA LEU A 79 24.26 10.46 0.25
C LEU A 79 25.08 10.72 -1.03
N ALA A 80 24.63 11.63 -1.91
CA ALA A 80 25.24 11.92 -3.20
C ALA A 80 25.42 10.70 -4.14
N GLU A 81 24.52 9.72 -4.03
CA GLU A 81 24.52 8.47 -4.81
C GLU A 81 23.59 8.57 -6.04
N ASP A 82 24.09 9.22 -7.10
CA ASP A 82 23.30 9.59 -8.29
C ASP A 82 22.62 8.42 -9.00
N LYS A 83 23.28 7.26 -9.04
CA LYS A 83 22.74 6.07 -9.70
C LYS A 83 21.52 5.53 -8.96
N GLY A 84 21.63 5.39 -7.64
CA GLY A 84 20.52 4.92 -6.79
C GLY A 84 19.35 5.89 -6.89
N ARG A 85 19.63 7.18 -6.76
CA ARG A 85 18.64 8.26 -6.93
C ARG A 85 17.86 8.13 -8.25
N SER A 86 18.55 7.96 -9.37
CA SER A 86 17.92 7.89 -10.70
C SER A 86 17.05 6.63 -10.85
N ILE A 87 17.49 5.49 -10.30
CA ILE A 87 16.75 4.24 -10.34
C ILE A 87 15.44 4.35 -9.55
N GLU A 88 15.51 4.84 -8.31
CA GLU A 88 14.32 4.96 -7.44
C GLU A 88 13.26 5.90 -8.03
N MET A 89 13.69 7.02 -8.63
CA MET A 89 12.74 7.91 -9.31
C MET A 89 12.10 7.25 -10.53
N THR A 90 12.87 6.48 -11.30
CA THR A 90 12.35 5.74 -12.47
C THR A 90 11.29 4.75 -12.04
N ILE A 91 11.55 4.00 -10.96
CA ILE A 91 10.59 3.04 -10.41
C ILE A 91 9.31 3.76 -9.95
N ALA A 92 9.44 4.85 -9.17
CA ALA A 92 8.28 5.61 -8.69
C ALA A 92 7.40 6.11 -9.84
N GLN A 93 8.01 6.68 -10.90
CA GLN A 93 7.29 7.15 -12.08
C GLN A 93 6.58 6.02 -12.82
N LEU A 94 7.25 4.89 -13.03
CA LEU A 94 6.64 3.74 -13.70
C LEU A 94 5.48 3.14 -12.90
N ILE A 95 5.54 3.17 -11.57
CA ILE A 95 4.40 2.74 -10.74
C ILE A 95 3.22 3.69 -10.94
N PHE A 96 3.42 5.01 -10.93
CA PHE A 96 2.33 5.96 -11.20
C PHE A 96 1.72 5.74 -12.58
N GLU A 97 2.54 5.62 -13.63
CA GLU A 97 2.06 5.33 -14.98
C GLU A 97 1.24 4.04 -15.04
N CYS A 98 1.70 2.99 -14.35
CA CYS A 98 1.01 1.71 -14.31
C CYS A 98 -0.32 1.81 -13.55
N LEU A 99 -0.38 2.52 -12.42
CA LEU A 99 -1.62 2.81 -11.70
C LEU A 99 -2.62 3.52 -12.61
N GLU A 100 -2.17 4.52 -13.37
CA GLU A 100 -3.03 5.22 -14.33
C GLU A 100 -3.47 4.34 -15.50
N LYS A 101 -2.67 3.35 -15.91
CA LYS A 101 -3.09 2.39 -16.94
C LYS A 101 -4.18 1.43 -16.46
N THR A 102 -4.42 1.33 -15.15
CA THR A 102 -5.46 0.42 -14.63
C THR A 102 -6.88 0.89 -14.90
N GLY A 103 -7.10 2.21 -14.98
CA GLY A 103 -8.41 2.83 -15.14
C GLY A 103 -8.34 4.31 -15.51
N ASP A 104 -9.45 5.04 -15.40
CA ASP A 104 -9.51 6.49 -15.66
C ASP A 104 -10.02 7.28 -14.44
N GLY A 105 -10.12 6.61 -13.29
CA GLY A 105 -10.59 7.20 -12.04
C GLY A 105 -12.10 7.41 -11.98
N THR A 106 -12.86 6.99 -12.99
CA THR A 106 -14.34 7.00 -12.93
C THR A 106 -14.87 5.80 -12.15
N LYS A 107 -16.13 5.87 -11.71
CA LYS A 107 -16.80 4.73 -11.08
C LYS A 107 -16.83 3.47 -11.97
N ALA A 108 -16.91 3.65 -13.29
CA ALA A 108 -16.91 2.54 -14.24
C ALA A 108 -15.52 1.89 -14.37
N SER A 109 -14.47 2.71 -14.35
CA SER A 109 -13.07 2.30 -14.52
C SER A 109 -12.17 2.94 -13.44
N PRO A 110 -12.32 2.52 -12.17
CA PRO A 110 -11.54 3.10 -11.08
C PRO A 110 -10.05 2.74 -11.21
N TYR A 111 -9.18 3.53 -10.59
CA TYR A 111 -7.77 3.17 -10.47
C TYR A 111 -7.62 2.00 -9.48
N ILE A 112 -6.83 0.99 -9.81
CA ILE A 112 -6.61 -0.19 -8.96
C ILE A 112 -5.33 0.04 -8.15
N ILE A 113 -5.47 0.20 -6.83
CA ILE A 113 -4.35 0.51 -5.94
C ILE A 113 -3.77 -0.73 -5.27
N THR A 114 -2.52 -0.64 -4.78
CA THR A 114 -1.88 -1.70 -4.00
C THR A 114 -1.87 -1.36 -2.51
N ARG A 115 -1.77 -0.07 -2.16
CA ARG A 115 -1.90 0.46 -0.80
C ARG A 115 -2.85 1.65 -0.77
N ILE A 116 -3.48 1.86 0.38
CA ILE A 116 -4.42 2.99 0.55
C ILE A 116 -3.72 4.35 0.40
N SER A 117 -2.44 4.43 0.78
CA SER A 117 -1.65 5.66 0.58
C SER A 117 -1.53 6.06 -0.90
N ASP A 118 -1.57 5.09 -1.82
CA ASP A 118 -1.37 5.31 -3.26
C ASP A 118 -2.46 6.24 -3.84
N GLU A 119 -3.67 6.24 -3.27
CA GLU A 119 -4.78 7.11 -3.69
C GLU A 119 -4.39 8.59 -3.60
N ARG A 120 -3.86 8.96 -2.43
CA ARG A 120 -3.44 10.33 -2.13
C ARG A 120 -2.13 10.66 -2.83
N ASP A 121 -1.28 9.68 -3.06
CA ASP A 121 -0.07 9.86 -3.85
C ASP A 121 -0.41 10.24 -5.29
N LEU A 122 -1.34 9.53 -5.92
CA LEU A 122 -1.82 9.82 -7.27
C LEU A 122 -2.45 11.24 -7.35
N ILE A 123 -3.30 11.57 -6.38
CA ILE A 123 -3.98 12.88 -6.31
C ILE A 123 -2.99 14.03 -6.19
N ARG A 124 -2.02 13.91 -5.28
CA ARG A 124 -1.08 15.00 -4.98
C ARG A 124 0.00 15.11 -6.04
N HIS A 125 0.57 14.00 -6.48
CA HIS A 125 1.74 14.01 -7.37
C HIS A 125 1.39 14.10 -8.85
N HIS A 126 0.29 13.49 -9.28
CA HIS A 126 -0.08 13.46 -10.71
C HIS A 126 -1.20 14.45 -11.04
N PHE A 127 -2.24 14.55 -10.21
CA PHE A 127 -3.32 15.50 -10.45
C PHE A 127 -3.07 16.90 -9.88
N ASN A 128 -2.07 17.05 -9.00
CA ASN A 128 -1.76 18.30 -8.29
C ASN A 128 -3.02 18.90 -7.62
N LYS A 129 -3.80 18.04 -6.95
CA LYS A 129 -5.04 18.36 -6.24
C LYS A 129 -4.99 17.88 -4.79
N GLN A 130 -6.04 18.18 -4.03
CA GLN A 130 -6.24 17.67 -2.68
C GLN A 130 -7.62 17.00 -2.55
N ASP A 131 -7.69 15.92 -1.76
CA ASP A 131 -8.96 15.34 -1.34
C ASP A 131 -9.55 16.14 -0.18
N VAL A 132 -10.86 16.44 -0.26
CA VAL A 132 -11.61 17.15 0.80
C VAL A 132 -12.57 16.23 1.54
N SER A 133 -12.95 15.11 0.93
CA SER A 133 -13.76 14.08 1.57
C SER A 133 -13.58 12.73 0.89
N GLN A 134 -13.82 11.66 1.65
CA GLN A 134 -13.76 10.28 1.19
C GLN A 134 -15.04 9.55 1.58
N SER A 135 -15.51 8.65 0.73
CA SER A 135 -16.65 7.77 1.01
C SER A 135 -16.43 6.36 0.46
N LEU A 136 -16.88 5.34 1.19
CA LEU A 136 -16.84 3.95 0.75
C LEU A 136 -18.04 3.65 -0.15
N VAL A 137 -17.77 3.20 -1.37
CA VAL A 137 -18.78 2.82 -2.36
C VAL A 137 -18.72 1.31 -2.59
N ARG A 138 -19.86 0.65 -2.41
CA ARG A 138 -20.06 -0.77 -2.75
C ARG A 138 -20.95 -0.87 -3.96
N ASP A 139 -20.44 -1.45 -5.04
CA ASP A 139 -21.19 -1.62 -6.29
C ASP A 139 -20.94 -3.02 -6.86
N GLY A 140 -21.90 -3.93 -6.62
CA GLY A 140 -21.75 -5.35 -6.94
C GLY A 140 -20.55 -5.96 -6.24
N ASN A 141 -19.56 -6.42 -7.02
CA ASN A 141 -18.33 -7.03 -6.53
C ASN A 141 -17.17 -6.03 -6.36
N LYS A 142 -17.39 -4.74 -6.64
CA LYS A 142 -16.40 -3.68 -6.45
C LYS A 142 -16.55 -3.06 -5.06
N ILE A 143 -15.42 -2.83 -4.41
CA ILE A 143 -15.31 -2.04 -3.19
C ILE A 143 -14.38 -0.90 -3.54
N MET A 144 -14.89 0.32 -3.52
CA MET A 144 -14.16 1.49 -3.97
C MET A 144 -14.14 2.56 -2.90
N ASP A 145 -13.03 3.27 -2.81
CA ASP A 145 -13.01 4.59 -2.19
C ASP A 145 -13.31 5.64 -3.26
N ALA A 146 -14.24 6.54 -2.94
CA ALA A 146 -14.60 7.68 -3.76
C ALA A 146 -14.14 8.96 -3.06
N LEU A 147 -13.11 9.60 -3.62
CA LEU A 147 -12.50 10.81 -3.08
C LEU A 147 -13.01 12.02 -3.87
N THR A 148 -13.60 12.97 -3.17
CA THR A 148 -13.97 14.28 -3.72
C THR A 148 -12.79 15.21 -3.57
N LEU A 149 -12.44 15.89 -4.66
CA LEU A 149 -11.32 16.81 -4.73
C LEU A 149 -11.76 18.26 -4.45
N ASP A 150 -10.79 19.13 -4.21
CA ASP A 150 -10.97 20.56 -3.96
C ASP A 150 -11.71 21.34 -5.08
N ASP A 151 -11.61 20.87 -6.32
CA ASP A 151 -12.36 21.41 -7.46
C ASP A 151 -13.77 20.80 -7.65
N GLY A 152 -14.19 19.92 -6.73
CA GLY A 152 -15.47 19.24 -6.76
C GLY A 152 -15.53 18.01 -7.66
N SER A 153 -14.46 17.70 -8.41
CA SER A 153 -14.37 16.44 -9.15
C SER A 153 -14.25 15.24 -8.19
N GLN A 154 -14.54 14.05 -8.70
CA GLN A 154 -14.51 12.83 -7.91
C GLN A 154 -13.69 11.75 -8.61
N LEU A 155 -12.80 11.12 -7.86
CA LEU A 155 -12.01 9.97 -8.30
C LEU A 155 -12.40 8.74 -7.51
N TYR A 156 -12.34 7.60 -8.19
CA TYR A 156 -12.69 6.30 -7.66
C TYR A 156 -11.48 5.38 -7.72
N PHE A 157 -11.22 4.70 -6.60
CA PHE A 157 -10.11 3.76 -6.44
C PHE A 157 -10.69 2.40 -6.05
N ASP A 158 -10.32 1.33 -6.76
CA ASP A 158 -10.65 -0.03 -6.36
C ASP A 158 -9.74 -0.46 -5.22
N ILE A 159 -10.36 -0.64 -4.06
CA ILE A 159 -9.71 -0.99 -2.81
C ILE A 159 -10.08 -2.41 -2.36
N LYS A 160 -10.64 -3.24 -3.24
CA LYS A 160 -11.17 -4.54 -2.86
C LYS A 160 -10.13 -5.41 -2.16
N ASP A 161 -8.94 -5.59 -2.74
CA ASP A 161 -7.92 -6.43 -2.14
C ASP A 161 -7.38 -5.83 -0.82
N PRO A 162 -7.04 -4.52 -0.75
CA PRO A 162 -6.73 -3.88 0.53
C PRO A 162 -7.81 -4.08 1.60
N TYR A 163 -9.06 -3.82 1.25
CA TYR A 163 -10.20 -3.94 2.14
C TYR A 163 -10.39 -5.38 2.64
N GLN A 164 -10.31 -6.36 1.75
CA GLN A 164 -10.45 -7.78 2.10
C GLN A 164 -9.33 -8.23 3.05
N ARG A 165 -8.11 -7.74 2.84
CA ARG A 165 -6.98 -8.03 3.72
C ARG A 165 -7.20 -7.50 5.14
N MET A 166 -7.68 -6.26 5.27
CA MET A 166 -8.07 -5.70 6.55
C MET A 166 -9.18 -6.52 7.23
N ALA A 167 -10.25 -6.85 6.49
CA ALA A 167 -11.38 -7.61 7.02
C ALA A 167 -10.93 -8.99 7.54
N PHE A 168 -10.07 -9.68 6.79
CA PHE A 168 -9.48 -10.96 7.20
C PHE A 168 -8.65 -10.83 8.49
N SER A 169 -7.83 -9.79 8.60
CA SER A 169 -7.02 -9.52 9.80
C SER A 169 -7.87 -9.20 11.03
N PHE A 170 -9.04 -8.58 10.88
CA PHE A 170 -9.99 -8.39 11.99
C PHE A 170 -10.66 -9.71 12.41
N SER A 171 -11.13 -10.52 11.45
CA SER A 171 -11.74 -11.82 11.75
C SER A 171 -10.78 -12.75 12.50
N LYS A 172 -9.52 -12.87 12.04
CA LYS A 172 -8.49 -13.69 12.70
C LYS A 172 -8.17 -13.20 14.11
N ARG A 173 -8.16 -11.88 14.34
CA ARG A 173 -7.96 -11.30 15.69
C ARG A 173 -9.12 -11.62 16.62
N ASN A 174 -10.35 -11.58 16.12
CA ASN A 174 -11.54 -11.95 16.90
C ASN A 174 -11.53 -13.45 17.23
N GLU A 175 -11.23 -14.33 16.28
CA GLU A 175 -11.11 -15.78 16.51
C GLU A 175 -9.99 -16.12 17.53
N GLN A 176 -8.86 -15.41 17.48
CA GLN A 176 -7.79 -15.54 18.47
C GLN A 176 -8.15 -14.99 19.85
N ALA A 177 -9.02 -13.97 19.92
CA ALA A 177 -9.53 -13.45 21.19
C ALA A 177 -10.53 -14.44 21.80
N GLU A 178 -11.46 -14.96 21.01
CA GLU A 178 -12.46 -15.95 21.45
C GLU A 178 -11.81 -17.26 21.94
N SER A 179 -10.84 -17.80 21.19
CA SER A 179 -10.07 -18.98 21.62
C SER A 179 -9.22 -18.75 22.87
N LYS A 180 -8.76 -17.52 23.13
CA LYS A 180 -8.08 -17.14 24.39
C LYS A 180 -9.06 -16.96 25.55
N GLU A 181 -10.30 -16.57 25.30
CA GLU A 181 -11.34 -16.50 26.33
C GLU A 181 -11.86 -17.87 26.74
N GLU A 182 -12.00 -18.81 25.80
CA GLU A 182 -12.33 -20.22 26.11
C GLU A 182 -11.21 -20.95 26.88
N GLN A 183 -9.97 -20.47 26.77
CA GLN A 183 -8.81 -21.00 27.52
C GLN A 183 -8.55 -20.31 28.87
N LYS A 184 -9.43 -19.40 29.35
CA LYS A 184 -9.32 -18.90 30.74
C LYS A 184 -9.58 -20.07 31.70
N PRO A 185 -8.63 -20.47 32.57
CA PRO A 185 -8.83 -21.59 33.47
C PRO A 185 -10.02 -21.31 34.40
N GLN A 186 -10.96 -22.25 34.49
CA GLN A 186 -12.02 -22.22 35.50
C GLN A 186 -11.37 -21.95 36.86
N LYS A 187 -11.68 -20.79 37.46
CA LYS A 187 -11.25 -20.44 38.81
C LYS A 187 -11.61 -21.61 39.73
N LYS A 188 -10.59 -22.33 40.22
CA LYS A 188 -10.76 -23.37 41.24
C LYS A 188 -11.45 -22.71 42.42
N LYS A 189 -12.71 -23.08 42.68
CA LYS A 189 -13.42 -22.75 43.90
C LYS A 189 -12.70 -23.46 45.04
N TRP A 190 -11.80 -22.75 45.71
CA TRP A 190 -11.37 -23.12 47.05
C TRP A 190 -12.57 -22.92 47.98
N TRP A 191 -13.00 -23.97 48.69
CA TRP A 191 -13.23 -24.00 50.14
C TRP A 191 -13.98 -25.28 50.61
N LYS A 192 -13.48 -25.81 51.75
CA LYS A 192 -14.07 -26.71 52.78
C LYS A 192 -14.18 -28.20 52.39
N PHE A 193 -13.49 -29.12 53.07
CA PHE A 193 -13.49 -29.42 54.51
C PHE A 193 -12.12 -29.85 55.04
#